data_AF-A0A9E5K7E2-F1
#
_entry.id   AF-A0A9E5K7E2-F1
#
_cell.length_a   1.000
_cell.length_b   1.000
_cell.length_c   1.000
_cell.angle_alpha   90.00
_cell.angle_beta   90.00
_cell.angle_gamma   90.00
#
_symmetry.space_group_name_H-M   'P 1'
#
loop_
_entity.id
_entity.type
_entity.pdbx_description
1 polymer ?
#
loop_
_entity_poly.entity_id
_entity_poly.type
_entity_poly.pdbx_seq_one_letter_code
_entity_poly.pdbx_strand_id
1 'polypeptide(L)' 'MINLQKGEYMNVERVAEWVEKHTLRKNHKITAPIYGGGYYDTSDLKSIFPNRMFREMECEVITYMVDVR' A
#
# COMPACT_ATOMS: atom_id res chain seq x y z
N MET A 1 -21.54 -3.01 5.36
CA MET A 1 -20.64 -1.84 5.27
C MET A 1 -19.33 -2.26 5.90
N ILE A 2 -18.23 -2.23 5.15
CA ILE A 2 -16.90 -2.54 5.69
C ILE A 2 -16.41 -1.23 6.33
N ASN A 3 -16.32 -1.20 7.66
CA ASN A 3 -15.66 -0.12 8.39
C ASN A 3 -14.16 -0.31 8.23
N LEU A 4 -13.53 0.52 7.41
CA LEU A 4 -12.10 0.50 7.16
C LEU A 4 -11.44 1.44 8.19
N GLN A 5 -10.61 0.95 9.12
CA GLN A 5 -10.00 1.86 10.11
C GLN A 5 -8.83 2.65 9.49
N LYS A 6 -8.66 3.87 9.99
CA LYS A 6 -7.58 4.77 9.59
C LYS A 6 -6.22 4.12 9.82
N GLY A 7 -5.40 4.07 8.77
CA GLY A 7 -4.06 3.45 8.81
C GLY A 7 -4.03 1.98 8.40
N GLU A 8 -5.17 1.37 8.10
CA GLU A 8 -5.22 -0.02 7.61
C GLU A 8 -5.12 -0.12 6.10
N TYR A 9 -5.28 0.99 5.36
CA TYR A 9 -5.41 0.97 3.89
C TYR A 9 -4.51 1.99 3.19
N MET A 10 -3.86 1.56 2.11
CA MET A 10 -3.00 2.39 1.25
C MET A 10 -3.51 2.38 -0.19
N ASN A 11 -3.49 3.53 -0.87
CA ASN A 11 -3.94 3.62 -2.25
C ASN A 11 -3.03 2.83 -3.21
N VAL A 12 -3.62 2.01 -4.07
CA VAL A 12 -2.93 1.11 -4.99
C VAL A 12 -2.01 1.86 -5.95
N GLU A 13 -2.46 3.00 -6.52
CA GLU A 13 -1.67 3.78 -7.47
C GLU A 13 -0.42 4.36 -6.81
N ARG A 14 -0.55 4.85 -5.57
CA ARG A 14 0.58 5.40 -4.80
C ARG A 14 1.59 4.33 -4.41
N VAL A 15 1.11 3.17 -3.98
CA VAL A 15 1.97 2.03 -3.67
C VAL A 15 2.70 1.55 -4.92
N ALA A 16 2.01 1.46 -6.07
CA ALA A 16 2.63 1.09 -7.34
C ALA A 16 3.70 2.10 -7.79
N GLU A 17 3.39 3.40 -7.74
CA GLU A 17 4.32 4.49 -8.06
C GLU A 17 5.58 4.43 -7.17
N TRP A 18 5.40 4.19 -5.87
CA TRP A 18 6.51 4.06 -4.92
C TRP A 18 7.41 2.86 -5.26
N VAL A 19 6.80 1.70 -5.51
CA VAL A 19 7.52 0.46 -5.85
C VAL A 19 8.28 0.61 -7.17
N GLU A 20 7.71 1.27 -8.18
CA GLU A 20 8.40 1.53 -9.44
C GLU A 20 9.62 2.45 -9.29
N LYS A 21 9.54 3.46 -8.40
CA LYS A 21 10.66 4.37 -8.14
C LYS A 21 11.78 3.72 -7.33
N HIS A 22 11.42 2.86 -6.38
CA HIS A 22 12.36 2.31 -5.39
C HIS A 22 12.84 0.90 -5.73
N THR A 23 12.25 0.23 -6.72
CA THR A 23 12.71 -1.08 -7.18
C THR A 23 13.21 -1.02 -8.62
N LEU A 24 14.32 -1.71 -8.91
CA LEU A 24 14.89 -1.80 -10.26
C LEU A 24 14.00 -2.58 -11.25
N ARG A 25 12.94 -3.25 -10.76
CA ARG A 25 11.99 -3.99 -11.58
C ARG A 25 10.73 -3.14 -11.80
N LYS A 26 10.69 -2.43 -12.93
CA LYS A 26 9.56 -1.62 -13.43
C LYS A 26 8.26 -2.39 -13.73
N ASN A 27 8.04 -3.55 -13.12
CA ASN A 27 6.87 -4.41 -13.31
C ASN A 27 6.69 -5.37 -12.12
N HIS A 28 7.09 -4.94 -10.91
CA HIS A 28 6.86 -5.76 -9.72
C HIS A 28 5.35 -5.87 -9.48
N LYS A 29 4.75 -6.99 -9.90
CA LYS A 29 3.33 -7.27 -9.66
C LYS A 29 3.14 -7.49 -8.17
N ILE A 30 2.60 -6.49 -7.48
CA ILE A 30 2.15 -6.61 -6.11
C ILE A 30 0.96 -7.54 -6.12
N THR A 31 1.13 -8.72 -5.52
CA THR A 31 0.08 -9.73 -5.48
C THR A 31 -0.65 -9.62 -4.15
N ALA A 32 -1.43 -8.56 -4.00
CA ALA A 32 -2.26 -8.29 -2.83
C ALA A 32 -3.73 -8.10 -3.23
N PRO A 33 -4.69 -8.50 -2.39
CA PRO A 33 -6.10 -8.17 -2.60
C PRO A 33 -6.31 -6.65 -2.62
N ILE A 34 -7.18 -6.18 -3.53
CA ILE A 34 -7.59 -4.78 -3.60
C ILE A 34 -8.97 -4.64 -2.96
N TYR A 35 -9.04 -3.81 -1.92
CA TYR A 35 -10.25 -3.49 -1.17
C TYR A 35 -10.80 -2.13 -1.61
N GLY A 36 -12.11 -1.93 -1.44
CA GLY A 36 -12.76 -0.62 -1.58
C GLY A 36 -12.59 0.08 -2.94
N GLY A 37 -12.26 -0.67 -4.01
CA GLY A 37 -12.10 -0.11 -5.36
C GLY A 37 -10.76 0.56 -5.66
N GLY A 38 -9.72 0.39 -4.83
CA GLY A 38 -8.41 0.98 -5.13
C GLY A 38 -7.42 1.04 -3.97
N TYR A 39 -7.60 0.22 -2.93
CA TYR A 39 -6.74 0.23 -1.75
C TYR A 39 -6.19 -1.16 -1.44
N TYR A 40 -4.93 -1.22 -1.01
CA TYR A 40 -4.34 -2.38 -0.38
C TYR A 40 -4.51 -2.31 1.13
N ASP A 41 -4.74 -3.44 1.78
CA ASP A 41 -4.58 -3.55 3.23
C ASP A 41 -3.08 -3.50 3.59
N THR A 42 -2.71 -2.68 4.56
CA THR A 42 -1.32 -2.56 5.03
C THR A 42 -0.77 -3.86 5.58
N SER A 43 -1.61 -4.73 6.14
CA SER A 43 -1.24 -6.05 6.65
C SER A 43 -0.81 -6.96 5.51
N ASP A 44 -1.54 -6.91 4.39
CA ASP A 44 -1.19 -7.65 3.17
C ASP A 44 0.15 -7.14 2.61
N LEU A 45 0.35 -5.82 2.57
CA LEU A 45 1.61 -5.22 2.13
C LEU A 45 2.79 -5.55 3.05
N LYS A 46 2.61 -5.58 4.37
CA LYS A 46 3.62 -6.00 5.35
C LYS A 46 4.05 -7.46 5.14
N SER A 47 3.17 -8.31 4.64
CA SER A 47 3.49 -9.71 4.34
C SER A 47 4.32 -9.88 3.05
N ILE A 48 4.22 -8.92 2.12
CA ILE A 48 4.88 -8.95 0.81
C ILE A 48 6.25 -8.27 0.85
N PHE A 49 6.34 -7.13 1.54
CA PHE A 49 7.53 -6.31 1.55
C PHE A 49 8.37 -6.54 2.82
N PRO A 50 9.71 -6.53 2.72
CA PRO A 50 10.56 -6.53 3.91
C PRO A 50 10.23 -5.33 4.82
N ASN A 51 10.23 -5.53 6.14
CA ASN A 51 9.84 -4.52 7.14
C ASN A 51 10.45 -3.12 6.91
N ARG A 52 11.73 -3.05 6.51
CA ARG A 52 12.40 -1.78 6.23
C ARG A 52 11.79 -1.06 5.04
N MET A 53 11.60 -1.78 3.94
CA MET A 53 11.03 -1.27 2.70
C MET A 53 9.56 -0.88 2.90
N PHE A 54 8.80 -1.68 3.65
CA PHE A 54 7.43 -1.33 4.03
C PHE A 54 7.37 -0.03 4.83
N ARG A 55 8.24 0.17 5.83
CA ARG A 55 8.26 1.41 6.62
C ARG A 55 8.61 2.64 5.78
N GLU A 56 9.57 2.52 4.86
CA GLU A 56 9.93 3.61 3.94
C GLU A 56 8.74 3.97 3.04
N MET A 57 8.05 2.97 2.50
CA MET A 57 6.82 3.14 1.73
C MET A 57 5.68 3.73 2.57
N GLU A 58 5.48 3.24 3.79
CA GLU A 58 4.46 3.73 4.71
C GLU A 58 4.69 5.21 5.02
N CYS A 59 5.91 5.63 5.35
CA CYS A 59 6.22 7.04 5.60
C CYS A 59 5.96 7.96 4.40
N GLU A 60 6.12 7.48 3.18
CA GLU A 60 5.91 8.29 1.96
C GLU A 60 4.44 8.29 1.52
N VAL A 61 3.74 7.17 1.68
CA VAL A 61 2.36 6.96 1.24
C VAL A 61 1.33 7.31 2.33
N ILE A 62 1.73 7.47 3.60
CA ILE A 62 0.84 7.76 4.74
C ILE A 62 0.03 9.05 4.58
N THR A 63 0.56 10.03 3.85
CA THR A 63 -0.15 11.27 3.49
C THR A 63 -1.38 11.03 2.62
N TYR A 64 -1.46 9.87 1.97
CA TYR A 64 -2.56 9.43 1.11
C TYR A 64 -3.36 8.25 1.70
N MET A 65 -3.07 7.84 2.94
CA MET A 65 -3.88 6.82 3.62
C MET A 65 -5.26 7.41 3.89
N VAL A 66 -6.28 6.77 3.31
CA VAL A 66 -7.65 7.27 3.37
C VAL A 66 -8.30 6.76 4.65
N ASP A 67 -8.90 7.69 5.38
CA ASP A 67 -9.92 7.40 6.39
C ASP A 67 -11.21 7.13 5.60
N VAL A 68 -11.50 5.88 5.25
CA VAL A 68 -12.73 5.58 4.51
C VAL A 68 -13.88 5.58 5.51
N ARG A 69 -14.51 6.75 5.61
CA ARG A 69 -15.73 6.98 6.40
C ARG A 69 -16.94 6.26 5.85
#